data_AF-A0A2V6IVC0-F1
#
_entry.id   AF-A0A2V6IVC0-F1
#
_cell.length_a   1.000
_cell.length_b   1.000
_cell.length_c   1.000
_cell.angle_alpha   90.00
_cell.angle_beta   90.00
_cell.angle_gamma   90.00
#
_symmetry.space_group_name_H-M   'P 1'
#
loop_
_entity.id
_entity.type
_entity.pdbx_description
1 polymer ?
#
loop_
_entity_poly.entity_id
_entity_poly.type
_entity_poly.pdbx_seq_one_letter_code
_entity_poly.pdbx_strand_id
1 'polypeptide(L)' 'MGYYTGDVDGLLGPLTREALTAYQGDHGLYTTAVIDEPTLDALGMS' A
#
# COMPACT_ATOMS: atom_id res chain seq x y z
N MET A 1 -7.88 8.86 9.27
CA MET A 1 -6.60 8.45 9.88
C MET A 1 -5.96 7.53 8.87
N GLY A 2 -5.09 8.09 8.04
CA GLY A 2 -4.56 7.45 6.84
C GLY A 2 -3.35 6.58 7.16
N TYR A 3 -3.16 5.54 6.35
CA TYR A 3 -2.10 4.55 6.49
C TYR A 3 -0.68 5.13 6.27
N TYR A 4 -0.55 6.40 5.88
CA TYR A 4 0.74 7.02 5.57
C TYR A 4 0.91 8.38 6.26
N THR A 5 1.98 8.52 7.05
CA THR A 5 2.36 9.76 7.76
C THR A 5 3.79 10.20 7.44
N GLY A 6 4.44 9.59 6.44
CA GLY A 6 5.75 10.00 5.95
C GLY A 6 5.67 11.07 4.86
N ASP A 7 6.79 11.73 4.58
CA ASP A 7 6.88 12.63 3.42
C ASP A 7 6.55 11.85 2.14
N VAL A 8 5.71 12.43 1.28
CA VAL A 8 5.41 11.88 -0.06
C VAL A 8 6.58 12.25 -0.97
N ASP A 9 7.74 11.67 -0.69
CA ASP A 9 8.98 11.85 -1.46
C ASP A 9 9.00 10.99 -2.74
N GLY A 10 7.97 10.16 -2.95
CA GLY A 10 7.86 9.23 -4.08
C GLY A 10 8.69 7.96 -3.91
N LEU A 11 9.38 7.78 -2.77
CA LEU A 11 10.13 6.57 -2.45
C LEU A 11 9.26 5.60 -1.64
N LEU A 12 9.23 4.35 -2.10
CA LEU A 12 8.71 3.22 -1.33
C LEU A 12 9.71 2.84 -0.23
N GLY A 13 9.79 3.70 0.79
CA GLY A 13 10.57 3.48 2.00
C GLY A 13 9.96 2.39 2.90
N PRO A 14 10.64 2.02 4.01
CA PRO A 14 10.17 1.00 4.93
C PRO A 14 8.76 1.28 5.48
N LEU A 15 8.45 2.55 5.76
CA LEU A 15 7.12 2.98 6.25
C LEU A 15 6.02 2.83 5.18
N THR A 16 6.32 3.16 3.93
CA THR A 16 5.39 2.97 2.80
C THR A 16 5.09 1.49 2.59
N ARG A 17 6.09 0.62 2.73
CA ARG A 17 5.93 -0.83 2.63
C ARG A 17 5.09 -1.40 3.77
N GLU A 18 5.28 -0.91 4.99
CA GLU A 18 4.47 -1.32 6.15
C GLU A 18 3.00 -0.93 5.97
N ALA A 19 2.75 0.33 5.59
CA ALA A 19 1.41 0.83 5.24
C ALA A 19 0.74 -0.02 4.16
N LEU A 20 1.50 -0.38 3.12
CA LEU A 20 1.01 -1.18 2.00
C LEU A 20 0.70 -2.62 2.41
N THR A 21 1.53 -3.21 3.27
CA THR A 21 1.31 -4.56 3.81
C THR A 21 0.04 -4.60 4.68
N ALA A 22 -0.15 -3.58 5.53
CA ALA A 22 -1.35 -3.45 6.35
C ALA A 22 -2.61 -3.29 5.48
N TYR A 23 -2.57 -2.42 4.48
CA TYR A 23 -3.66 -2.23 3.52
C TYR A 23 -4.01 -3.53 2.79
N GLN A 24 -3.00 -4.23 2.28
CA GLN A 24 -3.20 -5.51 1.59
C GLN A 24 -3.84 -6.55 2.52
N GLY A 25 -3.39 -6.64 3.77
CA GLY A 25 -3.97 -7.53 4.78
C GLY A 25 -5.43 -7.19 5.09
N ASP A 26 -5.74 -5.92 5.30
CA ASP A 26 -7.10 -5.43 5.60
C ASP A 26 -8.08 -5.70 4.44
N HIS A 27 -7.60 -5.65 3.20
CA HIS A 27 -8.38 -5.90 1.99
C HIS A 27 -8.38 -7.37 1.54
N GLY A 28 -7.77 -8.28 2.31
CA GLY A 28 -7.70 -9.71 1.97
C GLY A 28 -6.84 -10.02 0.74
N LEU A 29 -5.95 -9.10 0.37
CA LEU A 29 -5.00 -9.26 -0.73
C LEU A 29 -3.76 -10.04 -0.24
N TYR A 30 -3.02 -10.60 -1.19
CA TYR A 30 -1.71 -11.15 -0.88
C TYR A 30 -0.76 -10.01 -0.49
N THR A 31 -0.11 -10.12 0.65
CA THR A 31 0.77 -9.07 1.20
C THR A 31 2.12 -9.07 0.47
N THR A 32 2.18 -8.40 -0.68
CA THR A 32 3.40 -8.25 -1.50
C THR A 32 4.27 -7.08 -1.08
N ALA A 33 3.72 -6.11 -0.34
CA ALA A 33 4.34 -4.80 -0.07
C ALA A 33 4.76 -4.08 -1.37
N VAL A 34 4.04 -4.33 -2.47
CA VAL A 34 4.21 -3.72 -3.79
C VAL A 34 2.83 -3.31 -4.32
N ILE A 35 2.78 -2.21 -5.08
CA ILE A 35 1.56 -1.76 -5.75
C ILE A 35 1.40 -2.59 -7.04
N ASP A 36 0.86 -3.79 -6.90
CA ASP A 36 0.53 -4.70 -8.00
C ASP A 36 -0.92 -4.50 -8.49
N GLU A 37 -1.31 -5.18 -9.57
CA GLU A 37 -2.65 -5.06 -10.17
C GLU A 37 -3.79 -5.25 -9.15
N PRO A 38 -3.81 -6.31 -8.30
CA PRO A 38 -4.84 -6.44 -7.26
C PRO A 38 -4.89 -5.26 -6.28
N THR A 39 -3.72 -4.70 -5.97
CA THR A 39 -3.63 -3.52 -5.10
C THR A 39 -4.14 -2.26 -5.81
N LEU A 40 -3.85 -2.07 -7.10
CA LEU A 40 -4.35 -0.97 -7.92
C LEU A 40 -5.88 -1.03 -8.07
N ASP A 41 -6.43 -2.23 -8.32
CA ASP A 41 -7.88 -2.47 -8.37
C ASP A 41 -8.54 -2.11 -7.05
N ALA A 42 -7.96 -2.55 -5.93
CA ALA A 42 -8.48 -2.23 -4.60
C ALA A 42 -8.43 -0.73 -4.29
N LEU A 43 -7.44 -0.01 -4.83
CA LEU A 43 -7.33 1.45 -4.73
C LEU A 43 -8.27 2.20 -5.69
N GLY A 44 -8.95 1.49 -6.60
CA GLY A 44 -9.83 2.08 -7.62
C GLY A 44 -9.08 2.85 -8.71
N MET A 45 -7.86 2.40 -9.04
CA MET A 45 -6.96 3.06 -9.98
C MET A 45 -6.82 2.34 -11.34
N SER A 46 -7.64 1.31 -11.59
CA SER A 46 -7.74 0.59 -12.87
C SER A 46 -8.75 1.17 -13.85
#